data_AF-A0A3D9CZH7-F1
#
_entry.id   AF-A0A3D9CZH7-F1
#
_cell.length_a   1.000
_cell.length_b   1.000
_cell.length_c   1.000
_cell.angle_alpha   90.00
_cell.angle_beta   90.00
_cell.angle_gamma   90.00
#
_symmetry.space_group_name_H-M   'P 1'
#
loop_
_entity.id
_entity.type
_entity.pdbx_description
1 polymer ?
#
loop_
_entity_poly.entity_id
_entity_poly.type
_entity_poly.pdbx_seq_one_letter_code
_entity_poly.pdbx_strand_id
1 'polypeptide(L)'
;MATKFEAFNSRGKDYRTSHDIEDIIYIIDNRTTIVEEIAKADGWISGFLKAEIQKIIDRGLLDELLHTHIHPLIIDERMDIVKEKINAIMDDIE
;
A
#
# COMPACT_ATOMS: atom_id res chain seq x y z
N MET A 1 -8.79 2.29 -3.23
CA MET A 1 -7.89 1.76 -2.17
C MET A 1 -8.58 1.64 -0.83
N ALA A 2 -9.20 2.70 -0.29
CA ALA A 2 -9.84 2.62 1.04
C ALA A 2 -10.87 1.49 1.15
N THR A 3 -11.72 1.34 0.13
CA THR A 3 -12.69 0.23 0.03
C THR A 3 -12.04 -1.16 -0.04
N LYS A 4 -10.80 -1.27 -0.55
CA LYS A 4 -10.04 -2.52 -0.58
C LYS A 4 -9.50 -2.88 0.80
N PHE A 5 -8.99 -1.90 1.53
CA PHE A 5 -8.62 -2.09 2.93
C PHE A 5 -9.83 -2.46 3.78
N GLU A 6 -10.98 -1.81 3.58
CA GLU A 6 -12.24 -2.19 4.27
C GLU A 6 -12.68 -3.61 3.93
N ALA A 7 -12.60 -4.01 2.65
CA ALA A 7 -12.88 -5.38 2.26
C ALA A 7 -11.91 -6.36 2.93
N PHE A 8 -10.62 -6.06 2.96
CA PHE A 8 -9.64 -6.87 3.69
C PHE A 8 -9.97 -6.95 5.19
N ASN A 9 -10.31 -5.85 5.84
CA ASN A 9 -10.65 -5.82 7.27
C ASN A 9 -11.94 -6.59 7.58
N SER A 10 -12.88 -6.65 6.64
CA SER A 10 -14.14 -7.38 6.82
C SER A 10 -14.01 -8.89 6.59
N ARG A 11 -13.27 -9.34 5.57
CA ARG A 11 -13.24 -10.75 5.15
C ARG A 11 -11.84 -11.37 5.03
N GLY A 12 -10.79 -10.55 5.09
CA GLY A 12 -9.40 -10.96 4.97
C GLY A 12 -8.91 -11.72 6.19
N LYS A 13 -7.96 -12.63 5.97
CA LYS A 13 -7.33 -13.44 7.02
C LYS A 13 -5.82 -13.37 7.00
N ASP A 14 -5.23 -13.39 5.81
CA ASP A 14 -3.79 -13.27 5.59
C ASP A 14 -3.52 -12.23 4.52
N TYR A 15 -2.56 -11.34 4.77
CA TYR A 15 -2.13 -10.31 3.85
C TYR A 15 -1.46 -10.90 2.60
N ARG A 16 -0.79 -12.05 2.74
CA ARG A 16 -0.03 -12.69 1.65
C ARG A 16 -0.92 -13.26 0.57
N THR A 17 -2.08 -13.81 0.94
CA THR A 17 -2.98 -14.49 0.00
C THR A 17 -4.21 -13.65 -0.34
N SER A 18 -4.25 -12.39 0.08
CA SER A 18 -5.41 -11.54 -0.14
C SER A 18 -5.33 -10.80 -1.48
N HIS A 19 -6.33 -11.00 -2.33
CA HIS A 19 -6.53 -10.20 -3.54
C HIS A 19 -6.76 -8.71 -3.25
N ASP A 20 -7.34 -8.37 -2.10
CA ASP A 20 -7.53 -6.96 -1.74
C ASP A 20 -6.18 -6.28 -1.45
N ILE A 21 -5.22 -7.01 -0.84
CA ILE A 21 -3.84 -6.54 -0.61
C ILE A 21 -3.04 -6.53 -1.92
N GLU A 22 -3.18 -7.56 -2.76
CA GLU A 22 -2.60 -7.60 -4.11
C GLU A 22 -3.00 -6.36 -4.92
N ASP A 23 -4.30 -6.03 -4.97
CA ASP A 23 -4.81 -4.84 -5.65
C ASP A 23 -4.23 -3.54 -5.08
N ILE A 24 -4.04 -3.46 -3.76
CA ILE A 24 -3.44 -2.29 -3.11
C ILE A 24 -1.99 -2.12 -3.53
N ILE A 25 -1.17 -3.18 -3.46
CA ILE A 25 0.23 -3.16 -3.90
C ILE A 25 0.32 -2.81 -5.38
N TYR A 26 -0.53 -3.43 -6.22
CA TYR A 26 -0.58 -3.16 -7.65
C TYR A 26 -0.85 -1.68 -7.94
N ILE A 27 -1.80 -1.05 -7.22
CA ILE A 27 -2.09 0.37 -7.39
C ILE A 27 -0.91 1.24 -6.96
N ILE A 28 -0.31 0.99 -5.79
CA ILE A 28 0.83 1.79 -5.31
C ILE A 28 1.99 1.69 -6.31
N ASP A 29 2.25 0.48 -6.80
CA ASP A 29 3.29 0.20 -7.78
C ASP A 29 3.04 0.96 -9.10
N ASN A 30 1.87 0.76 -9.72
CA ASN A 30 1.65 1.13 -11.12
C ASN A 30 1.01 2.51 -11.33
N ARG A 31 0.42 3.13 -10.29
CA ARG A 31 -0.14 4.48 -10.39
C ARG A 31 0.91 5.52 -10.03
N THR A 32 1.34 6.30 -11.00
CA THR A 32 2.41 7.31 -10.83
C THR A 32 1.98 8.48 -9.95
N THR A 33 0.70 8.84 -9.98
CA THR A 33 0.10 9.97 -9.24
C THR A 33 -0.43 9.59 -7.85
N ILE A 34 -0.22 8.36 -7.38
CA ILE A 34 -0.90 7.86 -6.18
C ILE A 34 -0.59 8.66 -4.92
N VAL A 35 0.65 9.14 -4.77
CA VAL A 35 1.07 9.95 -3.63
C VAL A 35 0.27 11.25 -3.59
N GLU A 36 0.19 11.96 -4.72
CA GLU A 36 -0.59 13.20 -4.82
C GLU A 36 -2.09 12.98 -4.66
N GLU A 37 -2.63 11.87 -5.19
CA GLU A 37 -4.04 11.51 -5.07
C GLU A 37 -4.43 11.29 -3.61
N ILE A 38 -3.57 10.61 -2.83
CA ILE A 38 -3.80 10.41 -1.39
C ILE A 38 -3.64 11.71 -0.62
N ALA A 39 -2.64 12.54 -0.94
CA ALA A 39 -2.44 13.84 -0.30
C ALA A 39 -3.62 14.81 -0.53
N LYS A 40 -4.22 14.77 -1.73
CA LYS A 40 -5.38 15.61 -2.11
C LYS A 40 -6.74 15.00 -1.71
N ALA A 41 -6.76 13.77 -1.19
CA ALA A 41 -7.98 13.14 -0.73
C ALA A 41 -8.52 13.83 0.52
N ASP A 42 -9.80 13.59 0.83
CA ASP A 42 -10.36 14.04 2.11
C ASP A 42 -9.52 13.52 3.27
N GLY A 43 -9.26 14.36 4.27
CA GLY A 43 -8.44 14.05 5.43
C GLY A 43 -8.86 12.77 6.18
N TRP A 44 -10.16 12.43 6.18
CA TRP A 44 -10.60 11.16 6.77
C TRP A 44 -10.15 9.95 5.93
N ILE A 45 -10.17 10.06 4.60
CA ILE A 45 -9.76 8.99 3.69
C ILE A 45 -8.24 8.81 3.73
N SER A 46 -7.49 9.91 3.63
CA SER A 46 -6.03 9.87 3.66
C SER A 46 -5.54 9.34 5.01
N GLY A 47 -6.11 9.83 6.12
CA GLY A 47 -5.82 9.35 7.47
C GLY A 47 -6.11 7.85 7.63
N PHE A 48 -7.23 7.36 7.11
CA PHE A 48 -7.55 5.94 7.10
C PHE A 48 -6.52 5.12 6.31
N LEU A 49 -6.17 5.55 5.08
CA LEU A 49 -5.18 4.85 4.26
C LEU A 49 -3.80 4.79 4.93
N LYS A 50 -3.33 5.90 5.51
CA LYS A 50 -2.08 5.95 6.26
C LYS A 50 -2.10 5.00 7.45
N ALA A 51 -3.19 4.97 8.22
CA ALA A 51 -3.33 4.07 9.35
C ALA A 51 -3.27 2.59 8.95
N GLU A 52 -3.91 2.22 7.83
CA GLU A 52 -3.87 0.84 7.32
C GLU A 52 -2.49 0.43 6.80
N ILE A 53 -1.79 1.35 6.11
CA ILE A 53 -0.40 1.13 5.67
C ILE A 53 0.52 1.00 6.89
N GLN A 54 0.35 1.84 7.92
CA GLN A 54 1.14 1.76 9.15
C GLN A 54 1.00 0.40 9.84
N LYS A 55 -0.20 -0.20 9.87
CA LYS A 55 -0.39 -1.56 10.42
C LYS A 55 0.46 -2.62 9.71
N ILE A 56 0.68 -2.48 8.40
CA ILE A 56 1.53 -3.40 7.63
C ILE A 56 3.01 -3.21 8.02
N ILE A 57 3.43 -1.95 8.13
CA ILE A 57 4.80 -1.57 8.51
C ILE A 57 5.12 -2.05 9.93
N ASP A 58 4.24 -1.78 10.91
CA ASP A 58 4.43 -2.15 12.32
C ASP A 58 4.53 -3.67 12.53
N ARG A 59 3.91 -4.44 11.64
CA ARG A 59 3.98 -5.91 11.66
C ARG A 59 5.23 -6.46 10.96
N GLY A 60 6.06 -5.60 10.35
CA GLY A 60 7.22 -6.01 9.57
C GLY A 60 6.85 -6.78 8.29
N LEU A 61 5.64 -6.61 7.77
CA LEU A 61 5.14 -7.39 6.63
C LEU A 61 5.46 -6.75 5.28
N LEU A 62 5.86 -5.48 5.25
CA LEU A 62 5.95 -4.71 3.99
C LEU A 62 6.81 -5.44 2.94
N ASP A 63 8.07 -5.75 3.26
CA ASP A 63 9.00 -6.38 2.32
C ASP A 63 8.46 -7.72 1.82
N GLU A 64 7.91 -8.54 2.71
CA GLU A 64 7.34 -9.83 2.34
C GLU A 64 6.14 -9.70 1.40
N LEU A 65 5.26 -8.72 1.62
CA LEU A 65 4.13 -8.47 0.72
C LEU A 65 4.56 -7.96 -0.64
N LEU A 66 5.60 -7.13 -0.71
CA LEU A 66 6.17 -6.71 -1.99
C LEU A 66 6.73 -7.91 -2.76
N HIS A 67 7.50 -8.78 -2.11
CA HIS A 67 7.99 -10.03 -2.73
C HIS A 67 6.86 -10.97 -3.15
N THR A 68 5.73 -10.97 -2.44
CA THR A 68 4.58 -11.84 -2.73
C THR A 68 3.80 -11.34 -3.94
N HIS A 69 3.62 -10.03 -4.07
CA HIS A 69 2.65 -9.43 -4.99
C HIS A 69 3.26 -8.70 -6.20
N ILE A 70 4.59 -8.48 -6.21
CA ILE A 70 5.30 -7.94 -7.37
C ILE A 70 5.94 -9.08 -8.15
N HIS A 71 5.96 -8.95 -9.48
CA HIS A 71 6.48 -9.99 -10.37
C HIS A 71 7.98 -10.24 -10.11
N PRO A 72 8.44 -11.51 -9.96
CA PRO A 72 9.81 -11.83 -9.56
C PRO A 72 10.92 -11.30 -10.49
N LEU A 73 10.62 -11.10 -11.77
CA LEU A 73 11.61 -10.59 -12.74
C LEU A 73 11.92 -9.09 -12.60
N ILE A 74 11.08 -8.34 -11.86
CA ILE A 74 11.23 -6.88 -11.72
C ILE A 74 11.25 -6.44 -10.25
N ILE A 75 11.21 -7.39 -9.29
CA ILE A 75 11.04 -7.10 -7.87
C ILE A 75 12.11 -6.14 -7.34
N ASP A 76 13.37 -6.33 -7.73
CA ASP A 76 14.48 -5.52 -7.21
C ASP A 76 14.32 -4.04 -7.58
N GLU A 77 13.96 -3.74 -8.83
CA GLU A 77 13.75 -2.37 -9.30
C GLU A 77 12.45 -1.76 -8.72
N ARG A 78 11.38 -2.54 -8.67
CA ARG A 78 10.06 -2.04 -8.26
C ARG A 78 9.94 -1.87 -6.76
N MET A 79 10.60 -2.71 -5.97
CA MET A 79 10.49 -2.67 -4.51
C MET A 79 10.95 -1.32 -3.95
N ASP A 80 12.06 -0.79 -4.45
CA ASP A 80 12.58 0.52 -4.02
C ASP A 80 11.59 1.64 -4.38
N ILE A 81 11.05 1.64 -5.61
CA ILE A 81 10.06 2.61 -6.07
C ILE A 81 8.79 2.56 -5.19
N VAL A 82 8.31 1.36 -4.86
CA VAL A 82 7.10 1.21 -4.02
C VAL A 82 7.37 1.69 -2.59
N LYS A 83 8.54 1.38 -2.03
CA LYS A 83 8.94 1.85 -0.69
C LYS A 83 9.05 3.37 -0.65
N GLU A 84 9.64 4.00 -1.67
CA GLU A 84 9.71 5.46 -1.79
C GLU A 84 8.31 6.09 -1.83
N LYS A 85 7.39 5.53 -2.62
CA LYS A 85 6.00 6.01 -2.66
C LYS A 85 5.29 5.83 -1.32
N ILE A 86 5.48 4.71 -0.64
CA ILE A 86 4.90 4.46 0.68
C ILE A 86 5.43 5.49 1.68
N ASN A 87 6.74 5.74 1.71
CA ASN A 87 7.31 6.77 2.58
C ASN A 87 6.72 8.14 2.29
N ALA A 88 6.65 8.54 1.01
CA ALA A 88 6.05 9.82 0.61
C ALA A 88 4.55 9.92 0.93
N ILE A 89 3.81 8.80 0.95
CA ILE A 89 2.42 8.75 1.43
C ILE A 89 2.35 8.93 2.94
N MET A 90 3.27 8.31 3.68
CA MET A 90 3.27 8.35 5.14
C MET A 90 3.69 9.71 5.66
N ASP A 91 4.68 10.33 5.02
CA ASP A 91 5.10 11.70 5.32
C ASP A 91 3.93 12.66 5.07
N ASP A 92 3.67 13.55 6.02
CA ASP A 92 2.79 14.68 5.78
C ASP A 92 3.56 15.67 4.90
N ILE A 93 3.14 15.84 3.66
CA ILE A 93 3.63 16.95 2.82
C ILE A 93 3.10 18.22 3.50
N GLU A 94 3.96 18.91 4.26
CA GLU A 94 3.71 20.24 4.83
C GLU A 94 3.28 21.26 3.77
#